data_AF-A0AAC9SZQ6-F1
#
_entry.id   AF-A0AAC9SZQ6-F1
#
_cell.length_a   1.000
_cell.length_b   1.000
_cell.length_c   1.000
_cell.angle_alpha   90.00
_cell.angle_beta   90.00
_cell.angle_gamma   90.00
#
_symmetry.space_group_name_H-M   'P 1'
#
loop_
_entity.id
_entity.type
_entity.pdbx_description
1 polymer ?
#
loop_
_entity_poly.entity_id
_entity_poly.type
_entity_poly.pdbx_seq_one_letter_code
_entity_poly.pdbx_strand_id
1 'polypeptide(L)'
;MIEKAVEDLLAVPRKGHCVVWIEYEFALVDDAPLEMGDVTLYDSYMFIPQARKDDGIEFPHREELRQVLKTGVEWWPGDGATIQSDIYSDPNSYAVARVDLGVRAVRGASEAADIRMDLILALATANTGSTRWVSTGATVELVDGRVEGRSGISARRKPTVSRYGMGLTAKQLPRTPRDLSVAIGTRPIPYEITEAVRLISESGFESGYENTFGTTRSRHARTAVGLRNHAVEHIAAWGELGVSELDCGLSRNWAYLDWRAELGNTVVYLFRRNWETAQVKTLLPKVYPHGFGTTKFERVHANAPEILAMCDVPMQKQRLKSLMSGLDSEAHFHRAERHFQQGIDLELKRLRRVRNALVHGNPVRTSMIDSVVSIAERRSSDALDLAIDAFSKDIPLSQRLREIESEAVDRDARLERGQTLLEIWAETDVARGPEQPDYSLY
;
A
#
# COMPACT_ATOMS: atom_id res chain seq x y z
N MET A 1 19.74 -35.93 -24.24
CA MET A 1 18.92 -35.08 -23.34
C MET A 1 19.71 -34.66 -22.11
N ILE A 2 20.39 -35.58 -21.40
CA ILE A 2 21.28 -35.26 -20.26
C ILE A 2 22.50 -34.43 -20.68
N GLU A 3 23.20 -34.79 -21.77
CA GLU A 3 24.36 -34.02 -22.25
C GLU A 3 24.00 -32.57 -22.61
N LYS A 4 22.90 -32.35 -23.34
CA LYS A 4 22.40 -31.01 -23.64
C LYS A 4 22.00 -30.24 -22.38
N ALA A 5 21.34 -30.90 -21.42
CA ALA A 5 21.00 -30.27 -20.15
C ALA A 5 22.25 -29.90 -19.32
N VAL A 6 23.30 -30.72 -19.36
CA VAL A 6 24.59 -30.45 -18.72
C VAL A 6 25.32 -29.32 -19.43
N GLU A 7 25.31 -29.29 -20.75
CA GLU A 7 25.91 -28.22 -21.57
C GLU A 7 25.18 -26.88 -21.32
N ASP A 8 23.84 -26.90 -21.26
CA ASP A 8 23.00 -25.74 -20.91
C ASP A 8 23.23 -25.30 -19.44
N LEU A 9 23.51 -26.23 -18.53
CA LEU A 9 23.86 -25.94 -17.13
C LEU A 9 25.26 -25.33 -16.97
N LEU A 10 26.18 -25.70 -17.86
CA LEU A 10 27.58 -25.24 -17.86
C LEU A 10 27.80 -23.99 -18.72
N ALA A 11 26.86 -23.66 -19.61
CA ALA A 11 26.89 -22.44 -20.39
C ALA A 11 26.89 -21.21 -19.47
N VAL A 12 27.81 -20.27 -19.74
CA VAL A 12 27.83 -18.99 -19.03
C VAL A 12 26.51 -18.27 -19.35
N PRO A 13 25.69 -17.94 -18.34
CA PRO A 13 24.41 -17.27 -18.59
C PRO A 13 24.66 -15.99 -19.37
N ARG A 14 23.89 -15.79 -20.43
CA ARG A 14 23.98 -14.56 -21.21
C ARG A 14 23.72 -13.37 -20.28
N LYS A 15 24.61 -12.39 -20.35
CA LYS A 15 24.48 -11.11 -19.67
C LYS A 15 24.04 -10.06 -20.70
N GLY A 16 23.11 -9.21 -20.29
CA GLY A 16 22.59 -8.13 -21.12
C GLY A 16 21.49 -7.39 -20.38
N HIS A 17 20.80 -6.49 -21.06
CA HIS A 17 19.63 -5.81 -20.51
C HIS A 17 18.47 -6.80 -20.40
N CYS A 18 18.05 -7.12 -19.18
CA CYS A 18 17.12 -8.19 -18.89
C CYS A 18 15.75 -7.65 -18.51
N VAL A 19 14.71 -8.15 -19.19
CA VAL A 19 13.31 -7.79 -18.93
C VAL A 19 12.52 -9.08 -18.73
N VAL A 20 11.63 -9.09 -17.75
CA VAL A 20 10.73 -10.22 -17.50
C VAL A 20 9.30 -9.74 -17.64
N TRP A 21 8.51 -10.48 -18.43
CA TRP A 21 7.06 -10.33 -18.46
C TRP A 21 6.45 -11.40 -17.56
N ILE A 22 5.48 -11.01 -16.74
CA ILE A 22 4.76 -11.90 -15.82
C ILE A 22 3.26 -11.65 -15.96
N GLU A 23 2.45 -12.69 -16.03
CA GLU A 23 0.99 -12.58 -15.99
C GLU A 23 0.45 -12.80 -14.57
N TYR A 24 -0.51 -11.97 -14.19
CA TYR A 24 -1.25 -12.09 -12.93
C TYR A 24 -2.73 -12.33 -13.20
N GLU A 25 -3.32 -13.24 -12.42
CA GLU A 25 -4.77 -13.38 -12.28
C GLU A 25 -5.27 -12.63 -11.04
N PHE A 26 -6.57 -12.36 -11.02
CA PHE A 26 -7.23 -11.50 -10.04
C PHE A 26 -6.64 -10.09 -9.98
N ALA A 27 -6.27 -9.59 -11.16
CA ALA A 27 -5.53 -8.35 -11.33
C ALA A 27 -6.31 -7.36 -12.18
N LEU A 28 -6.33 -6.10 -11.75
CA LEU A 28 -7.03 -5.01 -12.42
C LEU A 28 -6.14 -3.77 -12.43
N VAL A 29 -6.04 -3.09 -13.57
CA VAL A 29 -5.22 -1.88 -13.71
C VAL A 29 -6.13 -0.77 -14.22
N ASP A 30 -6.58 0.13 -13.33
CA ASP A 30 -7.52 1.22 -13.66
C ASP A 30 -6.88 2.26 -14.62
N ASP A 31 -5.60 2.60 -14.40
CA ASP A 31 -4.87 3.65 -15.14
C ASP A 31 -3.69 3.06 -15.94
N ALA A 32 -3.98 2.17 -16.89
CA ALA A 32 -2.96 1.47 -17.68
C ALA A 32 -2.43 2.31 -18.88
N PRO A 33 -1.11 2.28 -19.20
CA PRO A 33 -0.07 1.59 -18.44
C PRO A 33 0.22 2.30 -17.12
N LEU A 34 0.32 1.53 -16.04
CA LEU A 34 0.69 2.03 -14.72
C LEU A 34 2.20 1.83 -14.52
N GLU A 35 2.94 2.93 -14.49
CA GLU A 35 4.40 2.94 -14.30
C GLU A 35 4.78 3.11 -12.82
N MET A 36 5.60 2.19 -12.32
CA MET A 36 6.12 2.16 -10.96
C MET A 36 7.63 1.91 -11.01
N GLY A 37 8.39 2.93 -11.42
CA GLY A 37 9.83 2.83 -11.66
C GLY A 37 10.13 1.81 -12.77
N ASP A 38 10.87 0.74 -12.43
CA ASP A 38 11.25 -0.31 -13.38
C ASP A 38 10.12 -1.31 -13.70
N VAL A 39 8.94 -1.13 -13.10
CA VAL A 39 7.77 -1.97 -13.33
C VAL A 39 6.72 -1.21 -14.11
N THR A 40 6.20 -1.82 -15.17
CA THR A 40 5.05 -1.31 -15.92
C THR A 40 3.94 -2.34 -15.92
N LEU A 41 2.76 -1.96 -15.46
CA LEU A 41 1.58 -2.82 -15.46
C LEU A 41 0.65 -2.45 -16.59
N TYR A 42 0.12 -3.46 -17.27
CA TYR A 42 -0.85 -3.32 -18.33
C TYR A 42 -2.10 -4.12 -18.02
N ASP A 43 -3.25 -3.56 -18.40
CA ASP A 43 -4.48 -4.33 -18.49
C ASP A 43 -4.36 -5.35 -19.64
N SER A 44 -4.36 -6.63 -19.32
CA SER A 44 -4.22 -7.70 -20.32
C SER A 44 -5.31 -7.64 -21.40
N TYR A 45 -6.53 -7.25 -21.02
CA TYR A 45 -7.67 -7.14 -21.92
C TYR A 45 -7.48 -6.03 -22.96
N MET A 46 -6.87 -4.92 -22.55
CA MET A 46 -6.65 -3.78 -23.44
C MET A 46 -5.41 -3.95 -24.30
N PHE A 47 -4.29 -4.42 -23.73
CA PHE A 47 -2.98 -4.33 -24.37
C PHE A 47 -2.58 -5.56 -25.18
N ILE A 48 -2.95 -6.78 -24.75
CA ILE A 48 -2.59 -8.02 -25.48
C ILE A 48 -3.21 -8.04 -26.89
N PRO A 49 -4.51 -7.73 -27.09
CA PRO A 49 -5.09 -7.71 -28.44
C PRO A 49 -4.41 -6.69 -29.36
N GLN A 50 -3.98 -5.54 -28.82
CA GLN A 50 -3.32 -4.48 -29.58
C GLN A 50 -1.88 -4.83 -29.96
N ALA A 51 -1.17 -5.60 -29.13
CA ALA A 51 0.15 -6.13 -29.48
C ALA A 51 0.08 -7.22 -30.57
N ARG A 52 -1.00 -8.02 -30.60
CA ARG A 52 -1.18 -9.10 -31.60
C ARG A 52 -1.46 -8.57 -33.00
N LYS A 53 -2.22 -7.48 -33.12
CA LYS A 53 -2.60 -6.89 -34.42
C LYS A 53 -1.44 -6.11 -35.03
N ASP A 54 -1.19 -6.26 -36.33
CA ASP A 54 -0.20 -5.45 -37.05
C ASP A 54 -0.56 -3.96 -36.99
N ASP A 55 -1.85 -3.64 -37.16
CA ASP A 55 -2.46 -2.30 -37.11
C ASP A 55 -3.03 -1.90 -35.74
N GLY A 56 -2.64 -2.61 -34.67
CA GLY A 56 -3.04 -2.28 -33.30
C GLY A 56 -2.57 -0.89 -32.84
N ILE A 57 -3.24 -0.34 -31.82
CA ILE A 57 -2.90 0.95 -31.20
C ILE A 57 -1.47 0.88 -30.65
N GLU A 58 -0.67 1.92 -30.90
CA GLU A 58 0.71 2.03 -30.39
C GLU A 58 0.71 2.37 -28.90
N PHE A 59 1.60 1.74 -28.13
CA PHE A 59 1.78 1.98 -26.70
C PHE A 59 3.21 1.61 -26.26
N PRO A 60 3.69 2.10 -25.09
CA PRO A 60 5.02 1.78 -24.59
C PRO A 60 5.28 0.26 -24.54
N HIS A 61 6.41 -0.19 -25.09
CA HIS A 61 6.81 -1.61 -25.10
C HIS A 61 5.91 -2.55 -25.94
N ARG A 62 5.08 -2.03 -26.87
CA ARG A 62 4.23 -2.85 -27.74
C ARG A 62 5.01 -3.90 -28.54
N GLU A 63 6.13 -3.53 -29.16
CA GLU A 63 6.90 -4.48 -29.97
C GLU A 63 7.57 -5.56 -29.11
N GLU A 64 7.99 -5.21 -27.88
CA GLU A 64 8.52 -6.15 -26.90
C GLU A 64 7.44 -7.16 -26.50
N LEU A 65 6.24 -6.69 -26.12
CA LEU A 65 5.10 -7.55 -25.80
C LEU A 65 4.68 -8.40 -27.01
N ARG A 66 4.73 -7.87 -28.23
CA ARG A 66 4.46 -8.65 -29.45
C ARG A 66 5.43 -9.81 -29.61
N GLN A 67 6.72 -9.62 -29.31
CA GLN A 67 7.69 -10.70 -29.35
C GLN A 67 7.42 -11.75 -28.26
N VAL A 68 7.06 -11.31 -27.05
CA VAL A 68 6.63 -12.18 -25.95
C VAL A 68 5.45 -13.06 -26.37
N LEU A 69 4.45 -12.49 -27.04
CA LEU A 69 3.26 -13.23 -27.49
C LEU A 69 3.56 -14.24 -28.60
N LYS A 70 4.61 -14.02 -29.42
CA LYS A 70 5.06 -14.99 -30.44
C LYS A 70 5.71 -16.24 -29.83
N THR A 71 6.03 -16.24 -28.54
CA THR A 71 6.62 -17.40 -27.86
C THR A 71 5.65 -18.56 -27.68
N GLY A 72 4.34 -18.36 -27.88
CA GLY A 72 3.35 -19.43 -27.70
C GLY A 72 3.10 -19.83 -26.24
N VAL A 73 3.60 -19.06 -25.27
CA VAL A 73 3.04 -19.09 -23.91
C VAL A 73 1.58 -18.64 -24.01
N GLU A 74 0.68 -19.37 -23.38
CA GLU A 74 -0.75 -19.03 -23.35
C GLU A 74 -0.96 -17.88 -22.36
N TRP A 75 -0.75 -16.66 -22.86
CA TRP A 75 -1.15 -15.43 -22.18
C TRP A 75 -2.64 -15.20 -22.47
N TRP A 76 -3.41 -14.99 -21.40
CA TRP A 76 -4.85 -14.73 -21.42
C TRP A 76 -5.71 -15.90 -21.95
N PRO A 77 -6.80 -16.30 -21.26
CA PRO A 77 -7.51 -17.56 -21.50
C PRO A 77 -8.40 -17.60 -22.76
N GLY A 78 -8.16 -16.76 -23.77
CA GLY A 78 -8.99 -16.76 -24.96
C GLY A 78 -8.29 -16.34 -26.25
N ASP A 79 -8.53 -17.15 -27.27
CA ASP A 79 -8.64 -16.77 -28.66
C ASP A 79 -9.66 -15.62 -28.68
N GLY A 80 -9.22 -14.39 -28.97
CA GLY A 80 -10.00 -13.15 -28.76
C GLY A 80 -11.35 -13.04 -29.48
N ALA A 81 -11.82 -14.09 -30.15
CA ALA A 81 -13.11 -14.20 -30.81
C ALA A 81 -14.29 -14.47 -29.84
N THR A 82 -14.08 -15.08 -28.67
CA THR A 82 -15.19 -15.55 -27.80
C THR A 82 -15.52 -14.61 -26.63
N ILE A 83 -14.70 -13.59 -26.36
CA ILE A 83 -14.79 -12.79 -25.12
C ILE A 83 -15.59 -11.48 -25.30
N GLN A 84 -15.94 -11.10 -26.54
CA GLN A 84 -16.63 -9.83 -26.81
C GLN A 84 -18.00 -9.69 -26.12
N SER A 85 -18.66 -10.79 -25.71
CA SER A 85 -19.97 -10.73 -25.05
C SER A 85 -19.92 -10.69 -23.52
N ASP A 86 -18.79 -11.01 -22.87
CA ASP A 86 -18.76 -11.34 -21.43
C ASP A 86 -17.65 -10.62 -20.64
N ILE A 87 -17.11 -9.51 -21.17
CA ILE A 87 -16.13 -8.65 -20.47
C ILE A 87 -16.65 -8.20 -19.10
N TYR A 88 -17.96 -7.96 -19.01
CA TYR A 88 -18.62 -7.56 -17.77
C TYR A 88 -18.97 -8.73 -16.84
N SER A 89 -18.95 -9.97 -17.33
CA SER A 89 -19.34 -11.16 -16.57
C SER A 89 -18.17 -12.09 -16.20
N ASP A 90 -16.97 -11.93 -16.81
CA ASP A 90 -15.79 -12.70 -16.43
C ASP A 90 -15.29 -12.29 -15.02
N PRO A 91 -15.40 -13.18 -14.01
CA PRO A 91 -14.91 -12.91 -12.67
C PRO A 91 -13.38 -12.78 -12.60
N ASN A 92 -12.65 -13.20 -13.63
CA ASN A 92 -11.20 -13.19 -13.66
C ASN A 92 -10.70 -11.99 -14.48
N SER A 93 -10.15 -11.00 -13.80
CA SER A 93 -9.38 -9.91 -14.42
C SER A 93 -7.91 -10.30 -14.42
N TYR A 94 -7.18 -9.98 -15.49
CA TYR A 94 -5.75 -10.27 -15.61
C TYR A 94 -4.99 -8.99 -15.92
N ALA A 95 -3.75 -8.95 -15.45
CA ALA A 95 -2.78 -7.92 -15.78
C ALA A 95 -1.48 -8.59 -16.23
N VAL A 96 -0.73 -7.91 -17.09
CA VAL A 96 0.66 -8.28 -17.38
C VAL A 96 1.60 -7.22 -16.82
N ALA A 97 2.62 -7.69 -16.12
CA ALA A 97 3.68 -6.87 -15.58
C ALA A 97 4.93 -7.01 -16.44
N ARG A 98 5.47 -5.89 -16.91
CA ARG A 98 6.82 -5.78 -17.43
C ARG A 98 7.74 -5.36 -16.29
N VAL A 99 8.74 -6.17 -15.98
CA VAL A 99 9.74 -5.88 -14.95
C VAL A 99 11.11 -5.72 -15.61
N ASP A 100 11.62 -4.49 -15.62
CA ASP A 100 12.96 -4.18 -16.09
C ASP A 100 13.97 -4.47 -14.97
N LEU A 101 14.92 -5.37 -15.21
CA LEU A 101 15.93 -5.76 -14.23
C LEU A 101 17.31 -5.17 -14.55
N GLY A 102 17.39 -4.27 -15.53
CA GLY A 102 18.65 -3.66 -15.95
C GLY A 102 19.64 -4.66 -16.54
N VAL A 103 20.93 -4.34 -16.48
CA VAL A 103 21.99 -5.19 -17.03
C VAL A 103 22.37 -6.30 -16.05
N ARG A 104 22.03 -7.56 -16.37
CA ARG A 104 22.32 -8.72 -15.52
C ARG A 104 22.38 -10.03 -16.31
N ALA A 105 22.68 -11.12 -15.61
CA ALA A 105 22.51 -12.48 -16.14
C ALA A 105 21.02 -12.86 -16.16
N VAL A 106 20.59 -13.55 -17.22
CA VAL A 106 19.21 -14.07 -17.33
C VAL A 106 18.86 -15.10 -16.27
N ARG A 107 19.85 -15.86 -15.79
CA ARG A 107 19.65 -16.88 -14.77
C ARG A 107 19.14 -16.22 -13.48
N GLY A 108 17.96 -16.63 -13.02
CA GLY A 108 17.28 -16.08 -11.85
C GLY A 108 16.58 -14.73 -12.10
N ALA A 109 16.39 -14.33 -13.36
CA ALA A 109 15.65 -13.12 -13.70
C ALA A 109 14.18 -13.24 -13.31
N SER A 110 13.50 -14.33 -13.68
CA SER A 110 12.09 -14.54 -13.28
C SER A 110 11.90 -14.52 -11.76
N GLU A 111 12.75 -15.21 -11.00
CA GLU A 111 12.68 -15.22 -9.53
C GLU A 111 12.87 -13.80 -8.94
N ALA A 112 13.82 -13.03 -9.47
CA ALA A 112 14.03 -11.66 -9.03
C ALA A 112 12.85 -10.73 -9.38
N ALA A 113 12.23 -10.94 -10.55
CA ALA A 113 11.05 -10.19 -10.97
C ALA A 113 9.81 -10.56 -10.14
N ASP A 114 9.61 -11.85 -9.85
CA ASP A 114 8.55 -12.35 -8.97
C ASP A 114 8.71 -11.78 -7.56
N ILE A 115 9.90 -11.82 -6.96
CA ILE A 115 10.16 -11.23 -5.63
C ILE A 115 9.84 -9.73 -5.62
N ARG A 116 10.23 -8.99 -6.66
CA ARG A 116 9.97 -7.55 -6.77
C ARG A 116 8.47 -7.27 -6.85
N MET A 117 7.76 -7.99 -7.71
CA MET A 117 6.32 -7.84 -7.86
C MET A 117 5.55 -8.28 -6.62
N ASP A 118 5.93 -9.40 -6.01
CA ASP A 118 5.33 -9.87 -4.77
C ASP A 118 5.47 -8.83 -3.66
N LEU A 119 6.62 -8.15 -3.54
CA LEU A 119 6.75 -7.06 -2.59
C LEU A 119 5.81 -5.89 -2.92
N ILE A 120 5.79 -5.42 -4.17
CA ILE A 120 4.93 -4.30 -4.57
C ILE A 120 3.45 -4.61 -4.27
N LEU A 121 3.00 -5.83 -4.64
CA LEU A 121 1.64 -6.29 -4.40
C LEU A 121 1.36 -6.49 -2.90
N ALA A 122 2.32 -7.02 -2.16
CA ALA A 122 2.19 -7.21 -0.72
C ALA A 122 2.07 -5.87 0.02
N LEU A 123 2.84 -4.85 -0.39
CA LEU A 123 2.71 -3.48 0.14
C LEU A 123 1.35 -2.86 -0.21
N ALA A 124 0.91 -3.00 -1.47
CA ALA A 124 -0.39 -2.50 -1.91
C ALA A 124 -1.57 -3.16 -1.16
N THR A 125 -1.41 -4.39 -0.68
CA THR A 125 -2.47 -5.18 -0.02
C THR A 125 -2.37 -5.20 1.51
N ALA A 126 -1.20 -4.90 2.08
CA ALA A 126 -0.89 -5.01 3.52
C ALA A 126 -1.94 -4.35 4.43
N ASN A 127 -2.48 -3.19 4.01
CA ASN A 127 -3.30 -2.32 4.85
C ASN A 127 -4.75 -2.18 4.39
N THR A 128 -5.13 -2.78 3.26
CA THR A 128 -6.46 -2.56 2.66
C THR A 128 -7.37 -3.77 2.72
N GLY A 129 -6.86 -4.95 3.08
CA GLY A 129 -7.60 -6.20 2.99
C GLY A 129 -8.08 -6.50 1.56
N SER A 130 -7.37 -5.92 0.57
CA SER A 130 -7.68 -6.06 -0.84
C SER A 130 -7.33 -7.45 -1.35
N THR A 131 -7.74 -7.74 -2.59
CA THR A 131 -7.43 -9.04 -3.22
C THR A 131 -5.98 -9.07 -3.65
N ARG A 132 -5.28 -10.14 -3.27
CA ARG A 132 -3.92 -10.37 -3.72
C ARG A 132 -3.94 -10.87 -5.16
N TRP A 133 -3.15 -10.23 -6.02
CA TRP A 133 -2.92 -10.73 -7.37
C TRP A 133 -2.04 -11.98 -7.29
N VAL A 134 -2.38 -12.97 -8.10
CA VAL A 134 -1.68 -14.26 -8.08
C VAL A 134 -0.96 -14.42 -9.41
N SER A 135 0.35 -14.67 -9.36
CA SER A 135 1.11 -15.00 -10.58
C SER A 135 0.52 -16.28 -11.19
N THR A 136 0.23 -16.24 -12.49
CA THR A 136 -0.25 -17.43 -13.22
C THR A 136 0.89 -18.42 -13.50
N GLY A 137 2.13 -18.08 -13.14
CA GLY A 137 3.33 -18.82 -13.50
C GLY A 137 3.72 -18.68 -14.98
N ALA A 138 2.96 -17.90 -15.77
CA ALA A 138 3.34 -17.53 -17.12
C ALA A 138 4.37 -16.41 -17.07
N THR A 139 5.59 -16.72 -17.49
CA THR A 139 6.70 -15.77 -17.53
C THR A 139 7.47 -15.87 -18.84
N VAL A 140 7.97 -14.75 -19.33
CA VAL A 140 8.89 -14.70 -20.48
C VAL A 140 10.05 -13.77 -20.16
N GLU A 141 11.27 -14.28 -20.32
CA GLU A 141 12.52 -13.57 -20.06
C GLU A 141 13.14 -13.11 -21.39
N LEU A 142 13.50 -11.84 -21.45
CA LEU A 142 14.21 -11.25 -22.56
C LEU A 142 15.60 -10.77 -22.13
N VAL A 143 16.56 -10.89 -23.04
CA VAL A 143 17.90 -10.27 -22.94
C VAL A 143 18.19 -9.51 -24.22
N ASP A 144 18.42 -8.20 -24.09
CA ASP A 144 18.62 -7.25 -25.20
C ASP A 144 17.49 -7.35 -26.25
N GLY A 145 16.24 -7.47 -25.77
CA GLY A 145 15.06 -7.62 -26.62
C GLY A 145 14.96 -8.96 -27.35
N ARG A 146 15.67 -10.01 -26.91
CA ARG A 146 15.52 -11.37 -27.45
C ARG A 146 15.03 -12.31 -26.37
N VAL A 147 14.07 -13.16 -26.70
CA VAL A 147 13.55 -14.18 -25.79
C VAL A 147 14.64 -15.21 -25.49
N GLU A 148 14.95 -15.40 -24.21
CA GLU A 148 15.92 -16.38 -23.72
C GLU A 148 15.27 -17.47 -22.87
N GLY A 149 14.17 -17.15 -22.17
CA GLY A 149 13.50 -18.06 -21.25
C GLY A 149 11.99 -17.90 -21.29
N ARG A 150 11.27 -18.97 -20.95
CA ARG A 150 9.81 -18.93 -20.75
C ARG A 150 9.38 -20.01 -19.76
N SER A 151 8.37 -19.69 -18.95
CA SER A 151 7.62 -20.63 -18.13
C SER A 151 6.13 -20.51 -18.43
N GLY A 152 5.40 -21.62 -18.32
CA GLY A 152 3.96 -21.64 -18.55
C GLY A 152 3.33 -22.81 -17.83
N ILE A 153 2.75 -22.55 -16.66
CA ILE A 153 1.85 -23.49 -15.98
C ILE A 153 0.60 -22.71 -15.58
N SER A 154 -0.36 -22.56 -16.49
CA SER A 154 -1.65 -21.96 -16.14
C SER A 154 -2.52 -23.02 -15.45
N ALA A 155 -2.27 -23.26 -14.16
CA ALA A 155 -3.20 -23.99 -13.32
C ALA A 155 -4.36 -23.06 -12.94
N ARG A 156 -5.36 -22.98 -13.84
CA ARG A 156 -6.55 -22.14 -13.68
C ARG A 156 -7.24 -22.42 -12.35
N ARG A 157 -7.30 -21.43 -11.47
CA ARG A 157 -8.14 -21.50 -10.27
C ARG A 157 -9.52 -20.92 -10.60
N LYS A 158 -10.59 -21.53 -10.07
CA LYS A 158 -11.95 -20.98 -10.10
C LYS A 158 -12.36 -20.40 -8.73
N PRO A 159 -11.71 -19.36 -8.17
CA PRO A 159 -12.32 -18.60 -7.10
C PRO A 159 -13.19 -17.51 -7.69
N THR A 160 -14.40 -17.35 -7.14
CA THR A 160 -15.16 -16.11 -7.28
C THR A 160 -14.43 -15.03 -6.50
N VAL A 161 -13.66 -14.20 -7.20
CA VAL A 161 -12.92 -13.09 -6.58
C VAL A 161 -13.67 -11.79 -6.77
N SER A 162 -13.64 -10.94 -5.74
CA SER A 162 -14.33 -9.66 -5.75
C SER A 162 -13.59 -8.65 -6.61
N ARG A 163 -14.24 -8.17 -7.69
CA ARG A 163 -13.76 -7.01 -8.47
C ARG A 163 -13.53 -5.77 -7.61
N TYR A 164 -14.30 -5.59 -6.55
CA TYR A 164 -14.07 -4.51 -5.60
C TYR A 164 -12.71 -4.66 -4.90
N GLY A 165 -12.37 -5.87 -4.43
CA GLY A 165 -11.08 -6.17 -3.83
C GLY A 165 -9.92 -5.96 -4.79
N MET A 166 -10.06 -6.37 -6.06
CA MET A 166 -9.06 -6.13 -7.10
C MET A 166 -8.87 -4.64 -7.37
N GLY A 167 -9.97 -3.87 -7.46
CA GLY A 167 -9.94 -2.43 -7.66
C GLY A 167 -9.35 -1.66 -6.47
N LEU A 168 -9.46 -2.19 -5.24
CA LEU A 168 -8.75 -1.62 -4.10
C LEU A 168 -7.23 -1.79 -4.25
N THR A 169 -6.74 -2.97 -4.62
CA THR A 169 -5.31 -3.19 -4.91
C THR A 169 -4.83 -2.26 -6.02
N ALA A 170 -5.59 -2.17 -7.13
CA ALA A 170 -5.31 -1.29 -8.25
C ALA A 170 -5.11 0.17 -7.82
N LYS A 171 -5.96 0.65 -6.91
CA LYS A 171 -5.89 2.02 -6.38
C LYS A 171 -4.74 2.26 -5.40
N GLN A 172 -4.22 1.21 -4.77
CA GLN A 172 -3.05 1.32 -3.89
C GLN A 172 -1.73 1.25 -4.65
N LEU A 173 -1.66 0.56 -5.79
CA LEU A 173 -0.43 0.41 -6.56
C LEU A 173 0.26 1.76 -6.87
N PRO A 174 -0.43 2.80 -7.36
CA PRO A 174 0.19 4.12 -7.61
C PRO A 174 0.75 4.80 -6.35
N ARG A 175 0.36 4.36 -5.16
CA ARG A 175 0.81 4.90 -3.87
C ARG A 175 2.09 4.23 -3.38
N THR A 176 2.52 3.15 -4.01
CA THR A 176 3.83 2.53 -3.72
C THR A 176 4.92 3.57 -4.00
N PRO A 177 5.83 3.86 -3.06
CA PRO A 177 6.85 4.89 -3.26
C PRO A 177 7.65 4.64 -4.55
N ARG A 178 7.77 5.64 -5.44
CA ARG A 178 8.60 5.51 -6.65
C ARG A 178 10.05 5.17 -6.32
N ASP A 179 10.55 5.77 -5.25
CA ASP A 179 11.91 5.55 -4.73
C ASP A 179 12.10 4.09 -4.29
N LEU A 180 11.05 3.39 -3.87
CA LEU A 180 11.13 1.98 -3.55
C LEU A 180 11.44 1.14 -4.79
N SER A 181 10.76 1.39 -5.91
CA SER A 181 11.04 0.65 -7.15
C SER A 181 12.49 0.82 -7.60
N VAL A 182 13.01 2.06 -7.52
CA VAL A 182 14.42 2.37 -7.81
C VAL A 182 15.36 1.67 -6.82
N ALA A 183 15.03 1.67 -5.53
CA ALA A 183 15.84 1.01 -4.51
C ALA A 183 15.89 -0.52 -4.71
N ILE A 184 14.76 -1.16 -5.03
CA ILE A 184 14.74 -2.60 -5.36
C ILE A 184 15.46 -2.88 -6.70
N GLY A 185 15.49 -1.90 -7.60
CA GLY A 185 16.30 -1.87 -8.82
C GLY A 185 17.80 -2.02 -8.56
N THR A 186 18.28 -1.33 -7.53
CA THR A 186 19.71 -1.10 -7.31
C THR A 186 20.34 -2.02 -6.28
N ARG A 187 19.55 -2.56 -5.34
CA ARG A 187 20.07 -3.42 -4.26
C ARG A 187 19.06 -4.48 -3.81
N PRO A 188 19.54 -5.63 -3.32
CA PRO A 188 18.66 -6.66 -2.79
C PRO A 188 17.94 -6.16 -1.55
N ILE A 189 16.70 -6.60 -1.38
CA ILE A 189 15.88 -6.28 -0.22
C ILE A 189 16.36 -7.14 0.95
N PRO A 190 16.57 -6.56 2.13
CA PRO A 190 16.87 -7.30 3.34
C PRO A 190 15.84 -8.41 3.59
N TYR A 191 16.32 -9.56 4.06
CA TYR A 191 15.47 -10.72 4.35
C TYR A 191 14.39 -10.36 5.37
N GLU A 192 14.75 -9.59 6.39
CA GLU A 192 13.87 -9.15 7.45
C GLU A 192 12.70 -8.30 6.94
N ILE A 193 12.93 -7.38 5.99
CA ILE A 193 11.86 -6.58 5.38
C ILE A 193 10.95 -7.49 4.56
N THR A 194 11.54 -8.40 3.78
CA THR A 194 10.79 -9.35 2.95
C THR A 194 9.90 -10.25 3.82
N GLU A 195 10.43 -10.73 4.94
CA GLU A 195 9.69 -11.56 5.89
C GLU A 195 8.62 -10.76 6.64
N ALA A 196 8.89 -9.52 7.04
CA ALA A 196 7.90 -8.66 7.67
C ALA A 196 6.70 -8.39 6.74
N VAL A 197 6.97 -8.11 5.46
CA VAL A 197 5.96 -7.96 4.41
C VAL A 197 5.13 -9.24 4.28
N ARG A 198 5.81 -10.40 4.17
CA ARG A 198 5.14 -11.71 4.10
C ARG A 198 4.19 -11.90 5.28
N LEU A 199 4.66 -11.66 6.51
CA LEU A 199 3.88 -11.83 7.74
C LEU A 199 2.69 -10.87 7.81
N ILE A 200 2.85 -9.61 7.39
CA ILE A 200 1.77 -8.62 7.35
C ILE A 200 0.70 -9.01 6.32
N SER A 201 1.10 -9.31 5.08
CA SER A 201 0.16 -9.81 4.07
C SER A 201 -0.55 -11.08 4.53
N GLU A 202 0.19 -11.99 5.19
CA GLU A 202 -0.37 -13.21 5.74
C GLU A 202 -1.39 -12.95 6.88
N SER A 203 -1.22 -11.85 7.63
CA SER A 203 -2.14 -11.42 8.68
C SER A 203 -3.41 -10.75 8.15
N GLY A 204 -3.35 -10.09 6.98
CA GLY A 204 -4.49 -9.42 6.33
C GLY A 204 -5.60 -10.38 5.87
N PHE A 205 -5.30 -11.68 5.76
CA PHE A 205 -6.28 -12.74 5.49
C PHE A 205 -7.21 -13.06 6.68
N GLU A 206 -7.34 -12.18 7.66
CA GLU A 206 -8.41 -12.24 8.65
C GLU A 206 -9.61 -11.38 8.20
N SER A 207 -9.33 -10.13 7.80
CA SER A 207 -10.30 -9.06 7.52
C SER A 207 -10.56 -8.84 6.02
N GLY A 208 -9.81 -9.51 5.14
CA GLY A 208 -9.91 -9.32 3.70
C GLY A 208 -11.28 -9.65 3.12
N TYR A 209 -11.67 -8.92 2.07
CA TYR A 209 -12.95 -9.10 1.37
C TYR A 209 -13.14 -10.53 0.84
N GLU A 210 -12.04 -11.22 0.55
CA GLU A 210 -12.01 -12.64 0.16
C GLU A 210 -12.61 -13.57 1.21
N ASN A 211 -12.49 -13.27 2.51
CA ASN A 211 -13.13 -14.09 3.56
C ASN A 211 -14.60 -13.78 3.74
N THR A 212 -15.00 -12.52 3.53
CA THR A 212 -16.39 -12.09 3.70
C THR A 212 -17.31 -12.75 2.66
N PHE A 213 -16.78 -13.06 1.48
CA PHE A 213 -17.55 -13.63 0.35
C PHE A 213 -17.02 -14.98 -0.18
N GLY A 214 -15.83 -15.42 0.23
CA GLY A 214 -15.22 -16.68 -0.19
C GLY A 214 -15.32 -17.79 0.87
N THR A 215 -15.03 -19.01 0.45
CA THR A 215 -14.98 -20.22 1.31
C THR A 215 -13.66 -20.39 2.07
N THR A 216 -12.72 -19.45 1.92
CA THR A 216 -11.45 -19.46 2.63
C THR A 216 -11.67 -19.21 4.11
N ARG A 217 -11.12 -20.10 4.94
CA ARG A 217 -11.26 -20.04 6.39
C ARG A 217 -10.56 -18.78 6.90
N SER A 218 -11.33 -17.80 7.38
CA SER A 218 -10.81 -16.61 8.07
C SER A 218 -9.79 -17.04 9.13
N ARG A 219 -8.60 -16.42 9.09
CA ARG A 219 -7.58 -16.66 10.10
C ARG A 219 -8.06 -16.07 11.42
N HIS A 220 -7.88 -16.80 12.51
CA HIS A 220 -8.23 -16.31 13.84
C HIS A 220 -7.41 -15.06 14.21
N ALA A 221 -8.04 -14.03 14.79
CA ALA A 221 -7.42 -12.81 15.34
C ALA A 221 -6.13 -13.04 16.11
N ARG A 222 -6.10 -14.14 16.86
CA ARG A 222 -4.92 -14.59 17.60
C ARG A 222 -3.68 -14.72 16.72
N THR A 223 -3.83 -15.38 15.57
CA THR A 223 -2.76 -15.62 14.62
C THR A 223 -2.35 -14.33 13.94
N ALA A 224 -3.31 -13.50 13.52
CA ALA A 224 -3.01 -12.23 12.86
C ALA A 224 -2.23 -11.28 13.77
N VAL A 225 -2.64 -11.13 15.04
CA VAL A 225 -1.89 -10.34 16.04
C VAL A 225 -0.49 -10.91 16.28
N GLY A 226 -0.35 -12.25 16.30
CA GLY A 226 0.97 -12.90 16.38
C GLY A 226 1.88 -12.56 15.21
N LEU A 227 1.40 -12.74 13.97
CA LEU A 227 2.14 -12.46 12.74
C LEU A 227 2.57 -10.99 12.66
N ARG A 228 1.68 -10.05 12.98
CA ARG A 228 2.00 -8.61 13.00
C ARG A 228 3.05 -8.24 14.06
N ASN A 229 3.02 -8.88 15.23
CA ASN A 229 4.06 -8.68 16.23
C ASN A 229 5.43 -9.15 15.73
N HIS A 230 5.49 -10.34 15.11
CA HIS A 230 6.72 -10.86 14.51
C HIS A 230 7.23 -10.00 13.35
N ALA A 231 6.34 -9.44 12.53
CA ALA A 231 6.73 -8.51 11.47
C ALA A 231 7.49 -7.30 12.04
N VAL A 232 7.01 -6.72 13.14
CA VAL A 232 7.71 -5.60 13.79
C VAL A 232 9.03 -6.04 14.44
N GLU A 233 9.14 -7.29 14.92
CA GLU A 233 10.41 -7.84 15.42
C GLU A 233 11.45 -7.97 14.29
N HIS A 234 11.05 -8.42 13.10
CA HIS A 234 11.92 -8.44 11.93
C HIS A 234 12.37 -7.03 11.52
N ILE A 235 11.45 -6.07 11.47
CA ILE A 235 11.78 -4.67 11.15
C ILE A 235 12.74 -4.07 12.18
N ALA A 236 12.51 -4.32 13.47
CA ALA A 236 13.41 -3.87 14.53
C ALA A 236 14.79 -4.52 14.41
N ALA A 237 14.86 -5.81 14.11
CA ALA A 237 16.12 -6.52 13.89
C ALA A 237 16.91 -5.95 12.71
N TRP A 238 16.23 -5.67 11.59
CA TRP A 238 16.85 -5.01 10.42
C TRP A 238 17.42 -3.64 10.75
N GLY A 239 16.69 -2.84 11.53
CA GLY A 239 17.13 -1.52 11.94
C GLY A 239 18.17 -1.51 13.07
N GLU A 240 18.56 -2.68 13.59
CA GLU A 240 19.38 -2.85 14.79
C GLU A 240 18.79 -2.12 16.02
N LEU A 241 17.46 -2.08 16.13
CA LEU A 241 16.73 -1.40 17.19
C LEU A 241 16.10 -2.37 18.18
N GLY A 242 15.94 -1.92 19.41
CA GLY A 242 15.02 -2.58 20.33
C GLY A 242 13.57 -2.39 19.88
N VAL A 243 12.72 -3.40 20.03
CA VAL A 243 11.28 -3.27 19.72
C VAL A 243 10.62 -2.12 20.49
N SER A 244 11.05 -1.86 21.73
CA SER A 244 10.55 -0.73 22.53
C SER A 244 11.04 0.63 22.03
N GLU A 245 12.22 0.69 21.42
CA GLU A 245 12.75 1.90 20.79
C GLU A 245 11.97 2.22 19.52
N LEU A 246 11.74 1.21 18.68
CA LEU A 246 10.88 1.33 17.49
C LEU A 246 9.45 1.75 17.87
N ASP A 247 8.84 1.12 18.88
CA ASP A 247 7.50 1.50 19.37
C ASP A 247 7.45 2.96 19.87
N CYS A 248 8.49 3.41 20.57
CA CYS A 248 8.59 4.79 21.05
C CYS A 248 8.70 5.79 19.89
N GLY A 249 9.52 5.46 18.88
CA GLY A 249 9.68 6.27 17.68
C GLY A 249 8.41 6.35 16.84
N LEU A 250 7.75 5.21 16.58
CA LEU A 250 6.50 5.16 15.81
C LEU A 250 5.39 5.97 16.48
N SER A 251 5.19 5.75 17.79
CA SER A 251 4.09 6.38 18.52
C SER A 251 4.25 7.89 18.74
N ARG A 252 5.44 8.46 18.48
CA ARG A 252 5.74 9.89 18.71
C ARG A 252 4.79 10.83 17.97
N ASN A 253 4.35 10.45 16.77
CA ASN A 253 3.45 11.26 15.95
C ASN A 253 2.02 10.71 15.86
N TRP A 254 1.73 9.55 16.45
CA TRP A 254 0.40 8.93 16.34
C TRP A 254 -0.71 9.79 16.91
N ALA A 255 -0.49 10.44 18.05
CA ALA A 255 -1.50 11.29 18.67
C ALA A 255 -1.90 12.48 17.77
N TYR A 256 -0.90 13.10 17.14
CA TYR A 256 -1.10 14.16 16.16
C TYR A 256 -1.83 13.64 14.91
N LEU A 257 -1.41 12.49 14.37
CA LEU A 257 -2.04 11.88 13.20
C LEU A 257 -3.48 11.45 13.47
N ASP A 258 -3.78 10.92 14.66
CA ASP A 258 -5.15 10.51 15.07
C ASP A 258 -6.06 11.72 15.24
N TRP A 259 -5.55 12.78 15.85
CA TRP A 259 -6.27 14.05 15.92
C TRP A 259 -6.59 14.59 14.53
N ARG A 260 -5.61 14.59 13.62
CA ARG A 260 -5.77 15.06 12.22
C ARG A 260 -6.76 14.19 11.46
N ALA A 261 -6.64 12.86 11.58
CA ALA A 261 -7.52 11.89 10.95
C ALA A 261 -8.95 12.02 11.49
N GLU A 262 -9.15 12.18 12.80
CA GLU A 262 -10.48 12.33 13.38
C GLU A 262 -11.15 13.64 12.93
N LEU A 263 -10.40 14.74 12.82
CA LEU A 263 -10.91 15.98 12.25
C LEU A 263 -11.35 15.77 10.79
N GLY A 264 -10.49 15.19 9.96
CA GLY A 264 -10.80 14.89 8.55
C GLY A 264 -12.01 13.98 8.40
N ASN A 265 -12.02 12.85 9.10
CA ASN A 265 -13.11 11.86 9.08
C ASN A 265 -14.43 12.43 9.56
N THR A 266 -14.42 13.25 10.62
CA THR A 266 -15.64 13.93 11.11
C THR A 266 -16.21 14.84 10.04
N VAL A 267 -15.37 15.60 9.34
CA VAL A 267 -15.79 16.47 8.24
C VAL A 267 -16.32 15.64 7.06
N VAL A 268 -15.58 14.63 6.59
CA VAL A 268 -16.02 13.74 5.49
C VAL A 268 -17.37 13.09 5.81
N TYR A 269 -17.55 12.60 7.04
CA TYR A 269 -18.80 12.01 7.49
C TYR A 269 -19.97 13.00 7.39
N LEU A 270 -19.79 14.26 7.81
CA LEU A 270 -20.81 15.30 7.68
C LEU A 270 -21.18 15.57 6.21
N PHE A 271 -20.18 15.64 5.33
CA PHE A 271 -20.42 15.83 3.89
C PHE A 271 -21.18 14.66 3.27
N ARG A 272 -20.82 13.42 3.61
CA ARG A 272 -21.51 12.21 3.11
C ARG A 272 -22.94 12.12 3.61
N ARG A 273 -23.17 12.40 4.89
CA ARG A 273 -24.51 12.39 5.50
C ARG A 273 -25.44 13.44 4.88
N ASN A 274 -24.89 14.59 4.50
CA ASN A 274 -25.65 15.72 3.95
C ASN A 274 -25.51 15.87 2.42
N TRP A 275 -25.10 14.80 1.71
CA TRP A 275 -24.69 14.85 0.29
C TRP A 275 -25.71 15.52 -0.65
N GLU A 276 -27.01 15.35 -0.39
CA GLU A 276 -28.07 15.87 -1.24
C GLU A 276 -28.41 17.35 -0.99
N THR A 277 -27.94 17.91 0.13
CA THR A 277 -28.28 19.28 0.54
C THR A 277 -27.62 20.32 -0.37
N ALA A 278 -28.31 21.44 -0.59
CA ALA A 278 -27.76 22.58 -1.33
C ALA A 278 -26.45 23.10 -0.68
N GLN A 279 -26.39 23.08 0.65
CA GLN A 279 -25.23 23.50 1.42
C GLN A 279 -23.99 22.65 1.08
N VAL A 280 -24.09 21.32 1.05
CA VAL A 280 -22.98 20.45 0.66
C VAL A 280 -22.57 20.69 -0.79
N LYS A 281 -23.51 20.83 -1.72
CA LYS A 281 -23.20 21.12 -3.13
C LYS A 281 -22.39 22.41 -3.29
N THR A 282 -22.61 23.41 -2.44
CA THR A 282 -21.83 24.67 -2.43
C THR A 282 -20.49 24.54 -1.70
N LEU A 283 -20.42 23.81 -0.58
CA LEU A 283 -19.21 23.70 0.24
C LEU A 283 -18.21 22.67 -0.27
N LEU A 284 -18.68 21.58 -0.88
CA LEU A 284 -17.84 20.46 -1.28
C LEU A 284 -16.72 20.89 -2.24
N PRO A 285 -16.97 21.67 -3.32
CA PRO A 285 -15.90 22.12 -4.20
C PRO A 285 -14.92 23.08 -3.51
N LYS A 286 -15.37 23.78 -2.45
CA LYS A 286 -14.51 24.67 -1.67
C LYS A 286 -13.55 23.85 -0.81
N VAL A 287 -14.07 22.88 -0.04
CA VAL A 287 -13.26 22.09 0.90
C VAL A 287 -12.46 20.99 0.19
N TYR A 288 -13.05 20.35 -0.82
CA TYR A 288 -12.53 19.18 -1.55
C TYR A 288 -12.53 19.43 -3.06
N PRO A 289 -11.65 20.32 -3.58
CA PRO A 289 -11.61 20.65 -5.02
C PRO A 289 -11.28 19.44 -5.91
N HIS A 290 -10.63 18.42 -5.36
CA HIS A 290 -10.22 17.19 -6.05
C HIS A 290 -10.89 15.94 -5.45
N GLY A 291 -12.03 16.10 -4.78
CA GLY A 291 -12.74 15.03 -4.08
C GLY A 291 -12.19 14.73 -2.68
N PHE A 292 -12.76 13.72 -2.02
CA PHE A 292 -12.48 13.36 -0.62
C PHE A 292 -11.09 12.78 -0.35
N GLY A 293 -10.20 12.77 -1.33
CA GLY A 293 -8.87 12.15 -1.26
C GLY A 293 -7.80 13.00 -0.56
N THR A 294 -8.03 14.30 -0.36
CA THR A 294 -7.15 15.18 0.41
C THR A 294 -7.96 16.25 1.13
N THR A 295 -7.92 16.25 2.47
CA THR A 295 -8.56 17.31 3.27
C THR A 295 -7.58 18.47 3.44
N LYS A 296 -7.90 19.63 2.83
CA LYS A 296 -7.17 20.89 3.08
C LYS A 296 -7.76 21.57 4.31
N PHE A 297 -7.08 21.46 5.45
CA PHE A 297 -7.62 21.91 6.74
C PHE A 297 -7.74 23.43 6.84
N GLU A 298 -6.98 24.21 6.07
CA GLU A 298 -7.15 25.66 5.95
C GLU A 298 -8.53 25.98 5.39
N ARG A 299 -9.00 25.17 4.43
CA ARG A 299 -10.32 25.35 3.82
C ARG A 299 -11.43 24.87 4.72
N VAL A 300 -11.20 23.78 5.46
CA VAL A 300 -12.10 23.34 6.55
C VAL A 300 -12.25 24.46 7.57
N HIS A 301 -11.14 25.09 7.97
CA HIS A 301 -11.13 26.16 8.94
C HIS A 301 -11.85 27.42 8.43
N ALA A 302 -11.54 27.85 7.21
CA ALA A 302 -12.15 29.02 6.58
C ALA A 302 -13.68 28.90 6.38
N ASN A 303 -14.21 27.67 6.34
CA ASN A 303 -15.65 27.38 6.22
C ASN A 303 -16.21 26.73 7.50
N ALA A 304 -15.54 26.89 8.65
CA ALA A 304 -15.94 26.25 9.90
C ALA A 304 -17.38 26.59 10.35
N PRO A 305 -17.89 27.84 10.25
CA PRO A 305 -19.26 28.15 10.62
C PRO A 305 -20.30 27.35 9.83
N GLU A 306 -20.11 27.23 8.51
CA GLU A 306 -21.01 26.49 7.65
C GLU A 306 -20.89 24.98 7.89
N ILE A 307 -19.68 24.46 8.11
CA ILE A 307 -19.49 23.04 8.43
C ILE A 307 -20.15 22.69 9.77
N LEU A 308 -19.98 23.53 10.79
CA LEU A 308 -20.61 23.35 12.10
C LEU A 308 -22.13 23.49 12.06
N ALA A 309 -22.68 24.22 11.09
CA ALA A 309 -24.11 24.31 10.86
C ALA A 309 -24.70 23.00 10.28
N MET A 310 -23.88 22.15 9.65
CA MET A 310 -24.30 20.83 9.18
C MET A 310 -24.42 19.77 10.30
N CYS A 311 -23.97 20.09 11.52
CA CYS A 311 -24.05 19.16 12.65
C CYS A 311 -25.43 19.20 13.32
N ASP A 312 -26.24 18.17 13.08
CA ASP A 312 -27.55 18.01 13.75
C ASP A 312 -27.42 17.61 15.23
N VAL A 313 -26.33 16.93 15.58
CA VAL A 313 -26.11 16.35 16.91
C VAL A 313 -25.24 17.31 17.76
N PRO A 314 -25.73 17.83 18.91
CA PRO A 314 -24.98 18.78 19.73
C PRO A 314 -23.61 18.27 20.15
N MET A 315 -23.49 16.98 20.51
CA MET A 315 -22.23 16.36 20.90
C MET A 315 -21.22 16.31 19.74
N GLN A 316 -21.67 16.00 18.52
CA GLN A 316 -20.82 16.02 17.34
C GLN A 316 -20.34 17.44 17.03
N LYS A 317 -21.23 18.44 17.12
CA LYS A 317 -20.89 19.85 16.95
C LYS A 317 -19.84 20.31 17.95
N GLN A 318 -19.99 19.94 19.23
CA GLN A 318 -19.03 20.27 20.28
C GLN A 318 -17.68 19.57 20.07
N ARG A 319 -17.69 18.29 19.67
CA ARG A 319 -16.46 17.55 19.35
C ARG A 319 -15.72 18.18 18.18
N LEU A 320 -16.42 18.46 17.07
CA LEU A 320 -15.82 19.10 15.89
C LEU A 320 -15.28 20.49 16.23
N LYS A 321 -16.04 21.30 17.00
CA LYS A 321 -15.56 22.60 17.48
C LYS A 321 -14.27 22.45 18.29
N SER A 322 -14.18 21.45 19.17
CA SER A 322 -12.97 21.19 19.95
C SER A 322 -11.78 20.78 19.08
N LEU A 323 -12.00 19.96 18.06
CA LEU A 323 -10.94 19.55 17.12
C LEU A 323 -10.46 20.76 16.28
N MET A 324 -11.39 21.52 15.71
CA MET A 324 -11.09 22.74 14.94
C MET A 324 -10.37 23.80 15.77
N SER A 325 -10.69 23.93 17.07
CA SER A 325 -10.00 24.88 17.95
C SER A 325 -8.50 24.57 18.11
N GLY A 326 -8.07 23.32 17.87
CA GLY A 326 -6.66 22.95 17.85
C GLY A 326 -5.89 23.53 16.65
N LEU A 327 -6.59 23.95 15.59
CA LEU A 327 -5.93 24.54 14.42
C LEU A 327 -5.30 25.90 14.72
N ASP A 328 -5.97 26.71 15.54
CA ASP A 328 -5.59 28.10 15.86
C ASP A 328 -4.96 28.28 17.24
N SER A 329 -4.95 27.24 18.07
CA SER A 329 -4.54 27.37 19.47
C SER A 329 -3.69 26.19 19.93
N GLU A 330 -2.42 26.49 20.25
CA GLU A 330 -1.46 25.59 20.89
C GLU A 330 -2.08 24.85 22.09
N ALA A 331 -2.72 25.59 23.01
CA ALA A 331 -3.29 25.00 24.22
C ALA A 331 -4.43 24.01 23.93
N HIS A 332 -5.26 24.28 22.91
CA HIS A 332 -6.30 23.35 22.48
C HIS A 332 -5.71 22.13 21.75
N PHE A 333 -4.70 22.34 20.92
CA PHE A 333 -3.97 21.26 20.25
C PHE A 333 -3.33 20.31 21.25
N HIS A 334 -2.46 20.79 22.15
CA HIS A 334 -1.80 19.93 23.13
C HIS A 334 -2.77 19.23 24.09
N ARG A 335 -3.94 19.82 24.35
CA ARG A 335 -5.00 19.13 25.10
C ARG A 335 -5.56 17.95 24.32
N ALA A 336 -5.84 18.14 23.04
CA ALA A 336 -6.34 17.06 22.17
C ALA A 336 -5.26 15.99 21.98
N GLU A 337 -4.04 16.38 21.66
CA GLU A 337 -2.90 15.49 21.49
C GLU A 337 -2.66 14.61 22.73
N ARG A 338 -2.63 15.20 23.94
CA ARG A 338 -2.53 14.42 25.18
C ARG A 338 -3.66 13.41 25.36
N HIS A 339 -4.88 13.74 24.94
CA HIS A 339 -6.02 12.83 25.02
C HIS A 339 -5.84 11.62 24.08
N PHE A 340 -5.40 11.84 22.83
CA PHE A 340 -5.09 10.76 21.90
C PHE A 340 -3.90 9.92 22.39
N GLN A 341 -2.84 10.56 22.88
CA GLN A 341 -1.66 9.88 23.42
C GLN A 341 -2.02 8.93 24.57
N GLN A 342 -2.90 9.34 25.48
CA GLN A 342 -3.38 8.47 26.57
C GLN A 342 -4.10 7.22 26.06
N GLY A 343 -4.88 7.35 24.97
CA GLY A 343 -5.53 6.23 24.29
C GLY A 343 -4.52 5.26 23.70
N ILE A 344 -3.58 5.78 22.91
CA ILE A 344 -2.47 5.03 22.31
C ILE A 344 -1.66 4.28 23.37
N ASP A 345 -1.26 4.96 24.44
CA ASP A 345 -0.48 4.37 25.53
C ASP A 345 -1.22 3.18 26.18
N LEU A 346 -2.54 3.30 26.36
CA LEU A 346 -3.38 2.26 26.91
C LEU A 346 -3.46 1.05 25.96
N GLU A 347 -3.65 1.29 24.67
CA GLU A 347 -3.69 0.25 23.64
C GLU A 347 -2.36 -0.46 23.49
N LEU A 348 -1.23 0.25 23.44
CA LEU A 348 0.12 -0.34 23.42
C LEU A 348 0.42 -1.15 24.69
N LYS A 349 -0.02 -0.70 25.86
CA LYS A 349 0.07 -1.49 27.10
C LYS A 349 -0.78 -2.76 27.03
N ARG A 350 -1.98 -2.70 26.45
CA ARG A 350 -2.83 -3.89 26.22
C ARG A 350 -2.18 -4.85 25.22
N LEU A 351 -1.70 -4.35 24.08
CA LEU A 351 -1.01 -5.14 23.06
C LEU A 351 0.20 -5.88 23.65
N ARG A 352 1.05 -5.20 24.43
CA ARG A 352 2.19 -5.84 25.11
C ARG A 352 1.77 -7.00 26.01
N ARG A 353 0.69 -6.84 26.79
CA ARG A 353 0.16 -7.93 27.63
C ARG A 353 -0.38 -9.10 26.81
N VAL A 354 -1.15 -8.80 25.75
CA VAL A 354 -1.67 -9.83 24.84
C VAL A 354 -0.52 -10.58 24.19
N ARG A 355 0.46 -9.88 23.62
CA ARG A 355 1.67 -10.47 23.02
C ARG A 355 2.39 -11.40 23.98
N ASN A 356 2.71 -10.93 25.20
CA ASN A 356 3.39 -11.77 26.19
C ASN A 356 2.57 -13.02 26.54
N ALA A 357 1.25 -12.89 26.67
CA ALA A 357 0.38 -14.03 26.89
C ALA A 357 0.39 -15.01 25.71
N LEU A 358 0.34 -14.52 24.47
CA LEU A 358 0.40 -15.35 23.26
C LEU A 358 1.73 -16.11 23.13
N VAL A 359 2.86 -15.42 23.34
CA VAL A 359 4.22 -15.99 23.26
C VAL A 359 4.42 -17.10 24.30
N HIS A 360 3.91 -16.92 25.52
CA HIS A 360 4.03 -17.92 26.58
C HIS A 360 2.92 -18.99 26.55
N GLY A 361 2.09 -19.03 25.50
CA GLY A 361 1.01 -20.02 25.39
C GLY A 361 -0.14 -19.84 26.39
N ASN A 362 -0.22 -18.68 27.05
CA ASN A 362 -1.27 -18.40 28.01
C ASN A 362 -2.64 -18.25 27.31
N PRO A 363 -3.74 -18.62 27.99
CA PRO A 363 -5.08 -18.39 27.46
C PRO A 363 -5.39 -16.89 27.42
N VAL A 364 -5.84 -16.41 26.26
CA VAL A 364 -6.28 -15.02 26.04
C VAL A 364 -7.72 -15.07 25.54
N ARG A 365 -8.61 -14.30 26.16
CA ARG A 365 -10.01 -14.22 25.72
C ARG A 365 -10.11 -13.50 24.38
N THR A 366 -11.04 -13.91 23.52
CA THR A 366 -11.27 -13.28 22.20
C THR A 366 -11.43 -11.76 22.31
N SER A 367 -12.25 -11.27 23.26
CA SER A 367 -12.44 -9.84 23.47
C SER A 367 -11.18 -9.05 23.82
N MET A 368 -10.17 -9.69 24.43
CA MET A 368 -8.86 -9.05 24.66
C MET A 368 -8.04 -8.97 23.38
N ILE A 369 -8.12 -10.00 22.52
CA ILE A 369 -7.46 -10.01 21.21
C ILE A 369 -8.11 -8.94 20.33
N ASP A 370 -9.44 -8.94 20.21
CA ASP A 370 -10.21 -7.98 19.41
C ASP A 370 -9.87 -6.54 19.82
N SER A 371 -9.68 -6.28 21.12
CA SER A 371 -9.32 -4.96 21.64
C SER A 371 -7.93 -4.46 21.25
N VAL A 372 -7.08 -5.30 20.63
CA VAL A 372 -5.72 -4.94 20.21
C VAL A 372 -5.45 -5.18 18.73
N VAL A 373 -6.43 -5.67 17.94
CA VAL A 373 -6.23 -5.94 16.51
C VAL A 373 -5.85 -4.67 15.76
N SER A 374 -6.63 -3.59 15.93
CA SER A 374 -6.41 -2.32 15.22
C SER A 374 -5.06 -1.67 15.55
N ILE A 375 -4.66 -1.66 16.84
CA ILE A 375 -3.34 -1.12 17.21
C ILE A 375 -2.18 -2.02 16.74
N ALA A 376 -2.37 -3.34 16.67
CA ALA A 376 -1.37 -4.24 16.12
C ALA A 376 -1.20 -4.03 14.61
N GLU A 377 -2.31 -3.85 13.89
CA GLU A 377 -2.34 -3.56 12.45
C GLU A 377 -1.63 -2.25 12.13
N ARG A 378 -2.06 -1.14 12.74
CA ARG A 378 -1.40 0.15 12.58
C ARG A 378 0.08 0.09 12.92
N ARG A 379 0.44 -0.50 14.07
CA ARG A 379 1.83 -0.63 14.50
C ARG A 379 2.69 -1.36 13.47
N SER A 380 2.19 -2.46 12.92
CA SER A 380 2.93 -3.21 11.88
C SER A 380 2.99 -2.48 10.55
N SER A 381 1.92 -1.78 10.16
CA SER A 381 1.89 -0.94 8.96
C SER A 381 2.92 0.18 9.06
N ASP A 382 2.83 1.00 10.10
CA ASP A 382 3.70 2.17 10.26
C ASP A 382 5.17 1.75 10.39
N ALA A 383 5.44 0.62 11.04
CA ALA A 383 6.79 0.05 11.09
C ALA A 383 7.29 -0.35 9.69
N LEU A 384 6.44 -0.97 8.88
CA LEU A 384 6.79 -1.39 7.53
C LEU A 384 6.99 -0.18 6.62
N ASP A 385 6.08 0.79 6.64
CA ASP A 385 6.18 2.02 5.86
C ASP A 385 7.48 2.77 6.19
N LEU A 386 7.82 2.84 7.48
CA LEU A 386 9.08 3.43 7.94
C LEU A 386 10.31 2.66 7.43
N ALA A 387 10.27 1.33 7.47
CA ALA A 387 11.38 0.50 7.00
C ALA A 387 11.57 0.62 5.49
N ILE A 388 10.47 0.65 4.73
CA ILE A 388 10.45 0.85 3.29
C ILE A 388 10.97 2.24 2.92
N ASP A 389 10.57 3.29 3.63
CA ASP A 389 11.07 4.65 3.40
C ASP A 389 12.59 4.75 3.69
N ALA A 390 13.04 4.21 4.81
CA ALA A 390 14.48 4.17 5.15
C ALA A 390 15.29 3.35 4.14
N PHE A 391 14.76 2.21 3.69
CA PHE A 391 15.36 1.42 2.61
C PHE A 391 15.32 2.17 1.26
N SER A 392 14.27 2.91 0.95
CA SER A 392 14.20 3.64 -0.32
C SER A 392 15.23 4.78 -0.39
N LYS A 393 15.49 5.43 0.76
CA LYS A 393 16.43 6.56 0.90
C LYS A 393 17.88 6.16 1.19
N ASP A 394 18.16 4.87 1.34
CA ASP A 394 19.47 4.35 1.75
C ASP A 394 20.00 4.99 3.05
N ILE A 395 19.13 5.07 4.06
CA ILE A 395 19.49 5.55 5.40
C ILE A 395 19.18 4.50 6.48
N PRO A 396 19.91 4.50 7.61
CA PRO A 396 19.57 3.65 8.74
C PRO A 396 18.15 3.92 9.28
N LEU A 397 17.45 2.88 9.72
CA LEU A 397 16.11 3.03 10.32
C LEU A 397 16.11 4.00 11.51
N SER A 398 17.15 3.94 12.35
CA SER A 398 17.35 4.86 13.48
C SER A 398 17.50 6.32 13.05
N GLN A 399 18.11 6.59 11.90
CA GLN A 399 18.17 7.94 11.35
C GLN A 399 16.78 8.41 10.94
N ARG A 400 16.00 7.58 10.23
CA ARG A 400 14.65 7.97 9.81
C ARG A 400 13.73 8.23 11.01
N LEU A 401 13.84 7.44 12.07
CA LEU A 401 13.13 7.70 13.34
C LEU A 401 13.48 9.06 13.94
N ARG A 402 14.78 9.42 13.95
CA ARG A 402 15.22 10.74 14.44
C ARG A 402 14.70 11.89 13.59
N GLU A 403 14.56 11.71 12.28
CA GLU A 403 13.94 12.72 11.41
C GLU A 403 12.47 12.94 11.78
N ILE A 404 11.70 11.86 11.97
CA ILE A 404 10.30 11.95 12.42
C ILE A 404 10.18 12.60 13.80
N GLU A 405 11.08 12.27 14.72
CA GLU A 405 11.15 12.92 16.03
C GLU A 405 11.49 14.41 15.90
N SER A 406 12.44 14.76 15.04
CA SER A 406 12.82 16.14 14.77
C SER A 406 11.67 16.94 14.14
N GLU A 407 10.89 16.34 13.25
CA GLU A 407 9.68 16.95 12.68
C GLU A 407 8.64 17.27 13.78
N ALA A 408 8.46 16.36 14.75
CA ALA A 408 7.57 16.58 15.90
C ALA A 408 8.09 17.69 16.82
N VAL A 409 9.38 17.68 17.14
CA VAL A 409 10.03 18.69 17.99
C VAL A 409 9.98 20.07 17.33
N ASP A 410 10.22 20.17 16.02
CA ASP A 410 10.11 21.43 15.29
C ASP A 410 8.68 21.97 15.31
N ARG A 411 7.68 21.11 15.04
CA ARG A 411 6.26 21.49 15.16
C ARG A 411 5.94 22.06 16.54
N ASP A 412 6.33 21.37 17.60
CA ASP A 412 6.03 21.80 18.97
C ASP A 412 6.75 23.12 19.30
N ALA A 413 8.03 23.27 18.92
CA ALA A 413 8.78 24.51 19.09
C ALA A 413 8.19 25.68 18.30
N ARG A 414 7.57 25.43 17.15
CA ARG A 414 6.87 26.45 16.34
C ARG A 414 5.56 26.88 16.99
N LEU A 415 4.79 25.92 17.53
CA LEU A 415 3.59 26.20 18.29
C LEU A 415 3.88 27.05 19.53
N GLU A 416 4.95 26.72 20.28
CA GLU A 416 5.40 27.49 21.46
C GLU A 416 5.82 28.93 21.11
N ARG A 417 6.28 29.16 19.87
CA ARG A 417 6.58 30.51 19.35
C ARG A 417 5.33 31.28 18.90
N GLY A 418 4.15 30.71 19.07
CA GLY A 418 2.87 31.31 18.74
C GLY A 418 2.41 31.11 17.30
N GLN A 419 3.08 30.25 16.51
CA GLN A 419 2.54 29.85 15.21
C GLN A 419 1.35 28.90 15.40
N THR A 420 0.38 28.98 14.49
CA THR A 420 -0.77 28.07 14.42
C THR A 420 -0.43 26.83 13.57
N LEU A 421 -1.20 25.75 13.72
CA LEU A 421 -1.00 24.57 12.85
C LEU A 421 -1.28 24.90 11.37
N LEU A 422 -2.20 25.83 11.10
CA LEU A 422 -2.50 26.28 9.74
C LEU A 422 -1.31 26.99 9.10
N GLU A 423 -0.59 27.84 9.85
CA GLU A 423 0.64 28.48 9.37
C GLU A 423 1.74 27.45 9.12
N ILE A 424 1.90 26.49 10.05
CA ILE A 424 2.88 25.40 9.92
C ILE A 424 2.61 24.57 8.65
N TRP A 425 1.35 24.20 8.40
CA TRP A 425 0.96 23.43 7.23
C TRP A 425 1.07 24.22 5.93
N ALA A 426 0.67 25.48 5.91
CA ALA A 426 0.81 26.34 4.73
C ALA A 426 2.27 26.45 4.29
N GLU A 427 3.21 26.58 5.23
CA GLU A 427 4.65 26.60 4.91
C GLU A 427 5.17 25.23 4.44
N THR A 428 4.69 24.14 5.04
CA THR A 428 5.11 22.77 4.69
C THR A 428 4.60 22.35 3.31
N ASP A 429 3.35 22.69 2.97
CA ASP A 429 2.75 22.41 1.67
C ASP A 429 3.44 23.20 0.55
N VAL A 430 3.85 24.45 0.82
CA VAL A 430 4.66 25.24 -0.11
C VAL A 430 6.01 24.57 -0.35
N ALA A 431 6.64 24.02 0.69
CA ALA A 431 7.91 23.31 0.56
C ALA A 431 7.80 21.98 -0.21
N ARG A 432 6.66 21.28 -0.10
CA ARG A 432 6.40 20.00 -0.81
C ARG A 432 6.03 20.18 -2.29
N GLY A 433 5.62 21.37 -2.71
CA GLY A 433 5.20 21.66 -4.08
C GLY A 433 3.80 21.12 -4.42
N PRO A 434 3.24 21.48 -5.59
CA PRO A 434 1.82 21.24 -5.92
C PRO A 434 1.40 19.79 -6.22
N GLU A 435 2.28 18.78 -6.16
CA GLU A 435 2.05 17.51 -6.89
C GLU A 435 2.12 16.19 -6.11
N GLN A 436 2.19 16.18 -4.77
CA GLN A 436 2.01 14.92 -4.03
C GLN A 436 0.83 15.01 -3.07
N PRO A 437 -0.29 14.33 -3.37
CA PRO A 437 -1.37 14.17 -2.41
C PRO A 437 -0.80 13.45 -1.18
N ASP A 438 -0.98 14.05 0.00
CA ASP A 438 -0.61 13.42 1.27
C ASP A 438 -1.57 12.26 1.56
N TYR A 439 -1.16 11.05 1.19
CA TYR A 439 -1.95 9.84 1.35
C TYR A 439 -1.78 9.16 2.71
N SER A 440 -0.98 9.73 3.63
CA SER A 440 -0.67 9.13 4.95
C SER A 440 -1.83 9.07 5.95
N LEU A 441 -3.04 9.47 5.53
CA LEU A 441 -4.24 9.57 6.39
C LEU A 441 -5.38 8.61 5.99
N TYR A 442 -5.11 7.63 5.13
CA TYR A 442 -6.03 6.53 4.81
C TYR A 442 -5.39 5.21 5.21
#